data_AF-A0A971C7F5-F1
#
_entry.id   AF-A0A971C7F5-F1
#
_cell.length_a   1.000
_cell.length_b   1.000
_cell.length_c   1.000
_cell.angle_alpha   90.00
_cell.angle_beta   90.00
_cell.angle_gamma   90.00
#
_symmetry.space_group_name_H-M   'P 1'
#
loop_
_entity.id
_entity.type
_entity.pdbx_description
1 polymer ?
#
loop_
_entity_poly.entity_id
_entity_poly.type
_entity_poly.pdbx_seq_one_letter_code
_entity_poly.pdbx_strand_id
1 'polypeptide(L)'
;MPVLENPVSTRLEILMTLYKLSDKQAGRSIKFDSAQINGGYYSEINHQLRFLQERGLVEFTRGIVSKRFVAALTEEGKAFLDDAYHAMTLEDAEKDAALREIFARIKT
;
A
#
# COMPACT_ATOMS: atom_id res chain seq x y z
N MET A 1 -4.20 6.60 23.20
CA MET A 1 -3.00 6.14 22.46
C MET A 1 -3.34 6.26 20.99
N PRO A 2 -2.58 6.96 20.11
CA PRO A 2 -3.07 7.17 18.76
C PRO A 2 -2.94 5.85 18.00
N VAL A 3 -4.06 5.12 18.01
CA VAL A 3 -4.50 4.24 16.94
C VAL A 3 -4.44 5.08 15.68
N LEU A 4 -3.83 4.60 14.60
CA LEU A 4 -4.08 5.20 13.30
C LEU A 4 -5.58 5.01 13.02
N GLU A 5 -6.38 6.04 13.25
CA GLU A 5 -7.84 6.00 13.11
C GLU A 5 -8.30 5.78 11.65
N ASN A 6 -7.36 5.70 10.69
CA ASN A 6 -7.64 5.62 9.27
C ASN A 6 -6.92 4.43 8.57
N PRO A 7 -7.62 3.31 8.35
CA PRO A 7 -7.11 2.15 7.61
C PRO A 7 -6.58 2.48 6.21
N VAL A 8 -7.12 3.53 5.57
CA VAL A 8 -6.70 3.99 4.24
C VAL A 8 -5.27 4.50 4.26
N SER A 9 -4.88 5.24 5.31
CA SER A 9 -3.52 5.74 5.47
C SER A 9 -2.52 4.59 5.62
N THR A 10 -2.86 3.58 6.42
CA THR A 10 -2.01 2.38 6.59
C THR A 10 -1.88 1.60 5.28
N ARG A 11 -2.97 1.43 4.53
CA ARG A 11 -2.96 0.80 3.19
C ARG A 11 -2.04 1.55 2.22
N LEU A 12 -2.16 2.87 2.18
CA LEU A 12 -1.33 3.71 1.33
C LEU A 12 0.15 3.60 1.68
N GLU A 13 0.50 3.61 2.97
CA GLU A 13 1.89 3.51 3.38
C GLU A 13 2.51 2.14 3.10
N ILE A 14 1.73 1.07 3.18
CA ILE A 14 2.16 -0.26 2.72
C ILE A 14 2.50 -0.21 1.23
N LEU A 15 1.59 0.31 0.40
CA LEU A 15 1.78 0.41 -1.05
C LEU A 15 3.02 1.27 -1.39
N MET A 16 3.14 2.45 -0.79
CA MET A 16 4.30 3.34 -0.99
C MET A 16 5.61 2.71 -0.54
N THR A 17 5.61 1.98 0.57
CA THR A 17 6.81 1.28 1.06
C THR A 17 7.23 0.19 0.07
N LEU A 18 6.29 -0.63 -0.40
CA LEU A 18 6.58 -1.65 -1.40
C LEU A 18 7.10 -1.04 -2.70
N TYR A 19 6.50 0.05 -3.16
CA TYR A 19 6.92 0.74 -4.39
C TYR A 19 8.33 1.31 -4.31
N LYS A 20 8.70 1.91 -3.18
CA LYS A 20 10.07 2.39 -2.96
C LYS A 20 11.06 1.25 -2.89
N LEU A 21 10.74 0.19 -2.13
CA LEU A 21 11.64 -0.95 -1.94
C LEU A 21 11.77 -1.85 -3.18
N SER A 22 10.74 -1.87 -4.04
CA SER A 22 10.77 -2.60 -5.31
C SER A 22 11.47 -1.85 -6.43
N ASP A 23 11.96 -0.63 -6.18
CA ASP A 23 12.44 0.29 -7.23
C ASP A 23 11.36 0.53 -8.30
N LYS A 24 10.11 0.71 -7.85
CA LYS A 24 8.93 0.97 -8.69
C LYS A 24 8.58 -0.17 -9.65
N GLN A 25 9.05 -1.39 -9.37
CA GLN A 25 8.76 -2.56 -10.19
C GLN A 25 7.63 -3.41 -9.56
N ALA A 26 6.76 -3.93 -10.42
CA ALA A 26 5.79 -4.97 -10.06
C ALA A 26 6.46 -6.35 -10.01
N GLY A 27 5.83 -7.32 -9.33
CA GLY A 27 6.29 -8.70 -9.19
C GLY A 27 7.53 -8.91 -8.31
N ARG A 28 8.25 -7.85 -7.95
CA ARG A 28 9.43 -7.95 -7.09
C ARG A 28 9.03 -8.18 -5.64
N SER A 29 9.30 -9.38 -5.13
CA SER A 29 9.03 -9.71 -3.73
C SER A 29 9.98 -8.98 -2.76
N ILE A 30 9.39 -8.29 -1.80
CA ILE A 30 10.08 -7.53 -0.77
C ILE A 30 9.80 -8.17 0.59
N LYS A 31 10.88 -8.34 1.38
CA LYS A 31 10.79 -8.73 2.79
C LYS A 31 10.89 -7.47 3.64
N PHE A 32 9.93 -7.26 4.52
CA PHE A 32 9.93 -6.08 5.40
C PHE A 32 9.34 -6.41 6.78
N ASP A 33 9.79 -5.63 7.77
CA ASP A 33 9.33 -5.68 9.14
C ASP A 33 8.22 -4.64 9.38
N SER A 34 7.32 -4.89 10.35
CA SER A 34 6.23 -3.94 10.67
C SER A 34 6.73 -2.54 11.00
N ALA A 35 7.91 -2.43 11.61
CA ALA A 35 8.53 -1.16 11.98
C ALA A 35 8.91 -0.28 10.78
N GLN A 36 8.95 -0.83 9.57
CA GLN A 36 9.19 -0.06 8.33
C GLN A 36 7.93 0.64 7.82
N ILE A 37 6.75 0.31 8.36
CA ILE A 37 5.48 0.96 8.04
C ILE A 37 5.15 1.93 9.17
N ASN A 38 5.08 3.22 8.86
CA ASN A 38 4.84 4.26 9.84
C ASN A 38 3.52 4.02 10.60
N GLY A 39 3.62 3.92 11.92
CA GLY A 39 2.47 3.86 12.84
C GLY A 39 1.66 2.56 12.86
N GLY A 40 2.04 1.53 12.09
CA GLY A 40 1.27 0.28 12.02
C GLY A 40 1.73 -0.79 13.03
N TYR A 41 0.77 -1.38 13.76
CA TYR A 41 1.03 -2.61 14.52
C TYR A 41 1.08 -3.83 13.59
N TYR A 42 1.84 -4.87 13.96
CA TYR A 42 1.97 -6.09 13.14
C TYR A 42 0.62 -6.70 12.72
N SER A 43 -0.32 -6.84 13.65
CA SER A 43 -1.65 -7.41 13.38
C SER A 43 -2.44 -6.57 12.38
N GLU A 44 -2.34 -5.25 12.48
CA GLU A 44 -3.01 -4.31 11.60
C GLU A 44 -2.40 -4.33 10.20
N ILE A 45 -1.07 -4.26 10.08
CA ILE A 45 -0.37 -4.35 8.79
C ILE A 45 -0.71 -5.67 8.11
N ASN A 46 -0.72 -6.79 8.84
CA ASN A 46 -1.12 -8.09 8.31
C ASN A 46 -2.58 -8.08 7.81
N HIS A 47 -3.50 -7.43 8.53
CA HIS A 47 -4.89 -7.29 8.11
C HIS A 47 -5.01 -6.43 6.84
N GLN A 48 -4.32 -5.29 6.78
CA GLN A 48 -4.35 -4.42 5.61
C GLN A 48 -3.65 -5.04 4.39
N LEU A 49 -2.58 -5.82 4.57
CA LEU A 49 -1.95 -6.58 3.48
C LEU A 49 -2.90 -7.59 2.85
N ARG A 50 -3.69 -8.31 3.66
CA ARG A 50 -4.74 -9.22 3.15
C ARG A 50 -5.80 -8.47 2.38
N PHE A 51 -6.26 -7.35 2.91
CA PHE A 51 -7.22 -6.49 2.23
C PHE A 51 -6.70 -6.04 0.85
N LEU A 52 -5.45 -5.56 0.78
CA LEU A 52 -4.83 -5.14 -0.48
C LEU A 52 -4.66 -6.32 -1.45
N GLN A 53 -4.38 -7.52 -0.94
CA GLN A 53 -4.30 -8.74 -1.74
C GLN A 53 -5.66 -9.13 -2.34
N GLU A 54 -6.75 -9.03 -1.56
CA GLU A 54 -8.11 -9.27 -2.04
C GLU A 54 -8.52 -8.28 -3.15
N ARG A 55 -7.97 -7.06 -3.11
CA ARG A 55 -8.16 -6.04 -4.15
C ARG A 55 -7.20 -6.20 -5.34
N GLY A 56 -6.32 -7.21 -5.33
CA GLY A 56 -5.37 -7.46 -6.42
C GLY A 56 -4.26 -6.42 -6.55
N LEU A 57 -3.97 -5.64 -5.49
CA LEU A 57 -2.94 -4.60 -5.51
C LEU A 57 -1.57 -5.09 -5.03
N VAL A 58 -1.56 -6.18 -4.25
CA VAL A 58 -0.34 -6.80 -3.77
C VAL A 58 -0.46 -8.32 -3.82
N GLU A 59 0.66 -8.99 -4.05
CA GLU A 59 0.81 -10.40 -3.72
C GLU A 59 1.41 -10.49 -2.32
N PHE A 60 0.71 -11.10 -1.37
CA PHE A 60 1.18 -11.21 0.01
C PHE A 60 1.32 -12.69 0.43
N THR A 61 2.52 -13.06 0.85
CA THR A 61 2.83 -14.39 1.39
C THR A 61 3.12 -14.30 2.88
N ARG A 62 2.40 -15.10 3.66
CA ARG A 62 2.56 -15.13 5.12
C ARG A 62 3.81 -15.91 5.53
N GLY A 63 4.83 -15.22 6.01
CA GLY A 63 5.97 -15.83 6.70
C GLY A 63 5.62 -16.12 8.17
N ILE A 64 5.34 -17.39 8.52
CA ILE A 64 5.01 -17.77 9.90
C ILE A 64 6.23 -17.72 10.83
N VAL A 65 7.43 -17.89 10.29
CA VAL A 65 8.64 -18.20 11.08
C VAL A 65 9.40 -16.95 11.54
N SER A 66 9.33 -15.83 10.82
CA SER A 66 10.27 -14.72 10.99
C SER A 66 9.65 -13.39 11.44
N LYS A 67 8.33 -13.33 11.70
CA LYS A 67 7.58 -12.07 11.93
C LYS A 67 7.77 -11.02 10.81
N ARG A 68 8.31 -11.41 9.66
CA ARG A 68 8.50 -10.57 8.48
C ARG A 68 7.37 -10.79 7.50
N PHE A 69 6.95 -9.71 6.88
CA PHE A 69 6.04 -9.75 5.75
C PHE A 69 6.84 -9.99 4.47
N VAL A 70 6.25 -10.76 3.56
CA VAL A 70 6.77 -10.90 2.20
C VAL A 70 5.66 -10.49 1.27
N ALA A 71 5.83 -9.39 0.55
CA ALA A 71 4.85 -8.93 -0.42
C ALA A 71 5.51 -8.36 -1.67
N ALA A 72 4.78 -8.40 -2.79
CA ALA A 72 5.13 -7.75 -4.04
C ALA A 72 3.97 -6.85 -4.47
N LEU A 73 4.26 -5.76 -5.19
CA LEU A 73 3.22 -5.05 -5.94
C LEU A 73 2.80 -5.88 -7.14
N THR A 74 1.50 -5.92 -7.41
CA THR A 74 0.99 -6.36 -8.72
C THR A 74 1.18 -5.25 -9.74
N GLU A 75 0.91 -5.53 -11.01
CA GLU A 75 0.87 -4.50 -12.05
C GLU A 75 -0.19 -3.43 -11.72
N GLU A 76 -1.36 -3.86 -11.22
CA GLU A 76 -2.44 -2.97 -10.81
C GLU A 76 -2.05 -2.11 -9.60
N GLY A 77 -1.33 -2.68 -8.63
CA GLY A 77 -0.83 -1.96 -7.46
C GLY A 77 0.22 -0.92 -7.82
N LYS A 78 1.08 -1.23 -8.79
CA LYS A 78 2.05 -0.27 -9.32
C LYS A 78 1.34 0.84 -10.10
N ALA A 79 0.44 0.50 -11.01
CA ALA A 79 -0.33 1.48 -11.79
C ALA A 79 -1.11 2.43 -10.88
N PHE A 80 -1.75 1.91 -9.82
CA PHE A 80 -2.40 2.73 -8.80
C PHE A 80 -1.49 3.80 -8.21
N LEU A 81 -0.23 3.48 -7.93
CA LEU A 81 0.72 4.43 -7.37
C LEU A 81 1.28 5.38 -8.41
N ASP A 82 1.55 4.90 -9.63
CA ASP A 82 1.95 5.74 -10.75
C ASP A 82 0.88 6.82 -11.01
N ASP A 83 -0.40 6.43 -11.02
CA ASP A 83 -1.55 7.32 -11.14
C ASP A 83 -1.65 8.30 -9.96
N ALA A 84 -1.44 7.82 -8.73
CA ALA A 84 -1.47 8.67 -7.54
C ALA A 84 -0.34 9.72 -7.54
N TYR A 85 0.88 9.33 -7.92
CA TYR A 85 2.00 10.27 -8.08
C TYR A 85 1.77 11.24 -9.23
N HIS A 86 1.16 10.79 -10.33
CA HIS A 86 0.82 11.66 -11.44
C HIS A 86 -0.27 12.67 -11.07
N ALA A 87 -1.31 12.24 -10.37
CA ALA A 87 -2.37 13.13 -9.88
C ALA A 87 -1.84 14.24 -8.96
N MET A 88 -0.78 13.99 -8.21
CA MET A 88 -0.10 15.00 -7.38
C MET A 88 0.60 16.09 -8.19
N THR A 89 0.80 15.90 -9.49
CA THR A 89 1.39 16.88 -10.42
C THR A 89 0.34 17.74 -11.14
N LEU A 90 -0.96 17.44 -10.95
CA LEU A 90 -2.08 18.19 -11.53
C LEU A 90 -2.45 19.41 -10.68
N GLU A 91 -3.20 20.34 -11.27
CA GLU A 91 -3.75 21.51 -10.57
C GLU A 91 -4.91 21.13 -9.64
N ASP A 92 -5.19 21.97 -8.63
CA ASP A 92 -6.01 21.60 -7.45
C ASP A 92 -7.39 21.00 -7.77
N ALA A 93 -8.10 21.50 -8.79
CA ALA A 93 -9.43 21.00 -9.15
C ALA A 93 -9.40 19.61 -9.82
N GLU A 94 -8.41 19.36 -10.67
CA GLU A 94 -8.24 18.08 -11.38
C GLU A 94 -7.62 17.02 -10.47
N LYS A 95 -6.70 17.46 -9.60
CA LYS A 95 -6.06 16.65 -8.57
C LYS A 95 -7.07 16.04 -7.60
N ASP A 96 -7.98 16.84 -7.05
CA ASP A 96 -8.97 16.34 -6.08
C ASP A 96 -9.93 15.31 -6.70
N ALA A 97 -10.30 15.49 -7.97
CA ALA A 97 -11.14 14.54 -8.70
C ALA A 97 -10.40 13.23 -8.96
N ALA A 98 -9.17 13.30 -9.49
CA ALA A 98 -8.34 12.14 -9.78
C ALA A 98 -8.03 11.33 -8.50
N LEU A 99 -7.64 12.01 -7.41
CA LEU A 99 -7.34 11.35 -6.14
C LEU A 99 -8.59 10.69 -5.55
N ARG A 100 -9.79 11.28 -5.67
CA ARG A 100 -11.03 10.63 -5.18
C ARG A 100 -11.32 9.32 -5.90
N GLU A 101 -11.15 9.27 -7.21
CA GLU A 101 -11.37 8.06 -8.00
C GLU A 101 -10.33 6.97 -7.68
N ILE A 102 -9.06 7.36 -7.60
CA ILE A 102 -7.95 6.45 -7.26
C ILE A 102 -8.18 5.88 -5.85
N PHE A 103 -8.37 6.73 -4.84
CA PHE A 103 -8.50 6.29 -3.46
C PHE A 103 -9.78 5.49 -3.17
N ALA A 104 -10.80 5.54 -4.02
CA ALA A 104 -11.99 4.70 -3.88
C ALA A 104 -11.64 3.19 -3.86
N ARG A 105 -10.56 2.79 -4.55
CA ARG A 105 -10.11 1.38 -4.62
C ARG A 105 -9.58 0.83 -3.28
N ILE A 106 -9.18 1.71 -2.36
CA ILE A 106 -8.62 1.33 -1.06
C ILE A 106 -9.44 1.82 0.13
N LYS A 107 -10.64 2.38 -0.07
CA LYS A 107 -11.46 3.03 0.97
C LYS A 107 -12.40 2.10 1.73
N THR A 108 -12.97 1.09 1.05
CA THR A 108 -13.93 0.14 1.63
C THR A 108 -13.25 -1.16 2.03
#